data_AF-A0A961SHY5-F1
#
_entry.id   AF-A0A961SHY5-F1
#
_cell.length_a   1.000
_cell.length_b   1.000
_cell.length_c   1.000
_cell.angle_alpha   90.00
_cell.angle_beta   90.00
_cell.angle_gamma   90.00
#
_symmetry.space_group_name_H-M   'P 1'
#
loop_
_entity.id
_entity.type
_entity.pdbx_description
1 polymer ?
#
loop_
_entity_poly.entity_id
_entity_poly.type
_entity_poly.pdbx_seq_one_letter_code
_entity_poly.pdbx_strand_id
1 'polypeptide(L)'
;MAPEIWSLQELINAGWSENDLAWETVSDQAVASAVGGDYTQAKDQAGEALRLARSSFEPIDPRLGTALANYGICLSLAGDKNALPSLVEKALETWRGTLPWISRMEAPRVARSSMFHLRMEALHRDTYRSRWQKRWNEMAADAQRRLAALSENNEIVVAPDDAILATWQRERPAMLNDTRKLMAASLLLLAPPVDGR
;
A
#
# COMPACT_ATOMS: atom_id res chain seq x y z
N MET A 1 -18.85 4.89 6.36
CA MET A 1 -18.71 5.54 5.03
C MET A 1 -19.71 4.90 4.08
N ALA A 2 -20.33 5.66 3.19
CA ALA A 2 -21.12 5.08 2.10
C ALA A 2 -20.22 4.23 1.20
N PRO A 3 -20.72 3.15 0.59
CA PRO A 3 -19.91 2.36 -0.34
C PRO A 3 -19.46 3.25 -1.51
N GLU A 4 -18.15 3.32 -1.75
CA GLU A 4 -17.60 3.94 -2.96
C GLU A 4 -17.94 3.04 -4.15
N ILE A 5 -19.00 3.37 -4.88
CA ILE A 5 -19.38 2.65 -6.10
C ILE A 5 -18.78 3.43 -7.28
N TRP A 6 -17.75 2.85 -7.90
CA TRP A 6 -17.12 3.38 -9.09
C TRP A 6 -17.59 2.61 -10.32
N SER A 7 -17.97 3.33 -11.37
CA SER A 7 -18.25 2.73 -12.68
C SER A 7 -16.95 2.31 -13.38
N LEU A 8 -17.04 1.34 -14.29
CA LEU A 8 -15.91 0.91 -15.12
C LEU A 8 -15.29 2.09 -15.89
N GLN A 9 -16.10 3.02 -16.36
CA GLN A 9 -15.62 4.20 -17.08
C GLN A 9 -14.80 5.13 -16.19
N GLU A 10 -15.21 5.33 -14.94
CA GLU A 10 -14.44 6.13 -13.97
C GLU A 10 -13.11 5.48 -13.63
N LEU A 11 -13.07 4.15 -13.52
CA LEU A 11 -11.84 3.41 -13.32
C LEU A 11 -10.87 3.62 -14.48
N ILE A 12 -11.33 3.39 -15.72
CA ILE A 12 -10.52 3.58 -16.93
C ILE A 12 -9.99 5.01 -17.01
N ASN A 13 -10.83 6.02 -16.74
CA ASN A 13 -10.43 7.42 -16.77
C ASN A 13 -9.38 7.77 -15.71
N ALA A 14 -9.37 7.06 -14.58
CA ALA A 14 -8.39 7.22 -13.52
C ALA A 14 -7.11 6.40 -13.74
N GLY A 15 -7.04 5.57 -14.79
CA GLY A 15 -5.97 4.59 -14.97
C GLY A 15 -6.03 3.45 -13.94
N TRP A 16 -7.22 3.14 -13.44
CA TRP A 16 -7.50 2.05 -12.52
C TRP A 16 -8.20 0.89 -13.23
N SER A 17 -7.97 -0.31 -12.73
CA SER A 17 -8.66 -1.55 -13.09
C SER A 17 -9.55 -2.00 -11.93
N GLU A 18 -10.48 -2.92 -12.20
CA GLU A 18 -11.27 -3.59 -11.14
C GLU A 18 -10.36 -4.32 -10.15
N ASN A 19 -9.24 -4.89 -10.63
CA ASN A 19 -8.25 -5.56 -9.79
C ASN A 19 -7.55 -4.60 -8.82
N ASP A 20 -7.37 -3.32 -9.18
CA ASP A 20 -6.81 -2.31 -8.29
C ASP A 20 -7.74 -2.07 -7.08
N LEU A 21 -9.05 -1.92 -7.34
CA LEU A 21 -10.06 -1.76 -6.29
C LEU A 21 -10.25 -3.03 -5.47
N ALA A 22 -10.31 -4.20 -6.13
CA ALA A 22 -10.47 -5.47 -5.46
C ALA A 22 -9.31 -5.74 -4.51
N TRP A 23 -8.08 -5.49 -4.96
CA TRP A 23 -6.88 -5.61 -4.14
C TRP A 23 -6.90 -4.66 -2.95
N GLU A 24 -7.26 -3.38 -3.14
CA GLU A 24 -7.36 -2.40 -2.05
C GLU A 24 -8.40 -2.85 -1.01
N THR A 25 -9.57 -3.29 -1.47
CA THR A 25 -10.69 -3.72 -0.63
C THR A 25 -10.32 -4.94 0.21
N VAL A 26 -9.77 -5.98 -0.42
CA VAL A 26 -9.41 -7.21 0.33
C VAL A 26 -8.21 -6.98 1.24
N SER A 27 -7.30 -6.05 0.90
CA SER A 27 -6.18 -5.69 1.77
C SER A 27 -6.64 -4.92 3.00
N ASP A 28 -7.58 -3.97 2.85
CA ASP A 28 -8.22 -3.28 3.97
C ASP A 28 -8.94 -4.26 4.91
N GLN A 29 -9.67 -5.22 4.33
CA GLN A 29 -10.32 -6.30 5.09
C GLN A 29 -9.32 -7.20 5.83
N ALA A 30 -8.23 -7.61 5.16
CA ALA A 30 -7.19 -8.43 5.78
C ALA A 30 -6.56 -7.74 6.99
N VAL A 31 -6.27 -6.44 6.88
CA VAL A 31 -5.77 -5.63 7.98
C VAL A 31 -6.82 -5.53 9.09
N ALA A 32 -8.10 -5.31 8.75
CA ALA A 32 -9.18 -5.24 9.73
C ALA A 32 -9.35 -6.54 10.53
N SER A 33 -9.34 -7.69 9.88
CA SER A 33 -9.41 -8.98 10.56
C SER A 33 -8.16 -9.23 11.41
N ALA A 34 -6.97 -8.83 10.95
CA ALA A 34 -5.74 -8.96 11.72
C ALA A 34 -5.75 -8.11 12.99
N VAL A 35 -6.15 -6.83 12.89
CA VAL A 35 -6.31 -5.92 14.03
C VAL A 35 -7.40 -6.43 14.99
N GLY A 36 -8.49 -6.98 14.45
CA GLY A 36 -9.58 -7.57 15.23
C GLY A 36 -9.23 -8.90 15.89
N GLY A 37 -8.04 -9.46 15.65
CA GLY A 37 -7.60 -10.74 16.21
C GLY A 37 -8.16 -11.99 15.50
N ASP A 38 -8.92 -11.83 14.42
CA ASP A 38 -9.36 -12.95 13.58
C ASP A 38 -8.27 -13.31 12.56
N TYR A 39 -7.22 -13.97 13.05
CA TYR A 39 -6.06 -14.31 12.23
C TYR A 39 -6.35 -15.35 11.15
N THR A 40 -7.40 -16.16 11.32
CA THR A 40 -7.80 -17.13 10.29
C THR A 40 -8.39 -16.40 9.10
N GLN A 41 -9.34 -15.50 9.34
CA GLN A 41 -9.93 -14.69 8.29
C GLN A 41 -8.88 -13.75 7.66
N ALA A 42 -8.03 -13.12 8.47
CA ALA A 42 -6.97 -12.24 7.99
C ALA A 42 -6.00 -12.96 7.05
N LYS A 43 -5.64 -14.21 7.37
CA LYS A 43 -4.78 -15.06 6.52
C LYS A 43 -5.45 -15.38 5.19
N ASP A 44 -6.73 -15.73 5.20
CA ASP A 44 -7.46 -16.06 3.96
C ASP A 44 -7.60 -14.83 3.05
N GLN A 45 -7.93 -13.66 3.62
CA GLN A 45 -8.02 -12.39 2.88
C GLN A 45 -6.65 -11.91 2.38
N ALA A 46 -5.60 -12.03 3.19
CA ALA A 46 -4.23 -11.69 2.75
C ALA A 46 -3.75 -12.63 1.63
N GLY A 47 -4.14 -13.90 1.67
CA GLY A 47 -3.88 -14.86 0.60
C GLY A 47 -4.58 -14.48 -0.71
N GLU A 48 -5.82 -14.01 -0.62
CA GLU A 48 -6.57 -13.50 -1.78
C GLU A 48 -5.94 -12.22 -2.34
N ALA A 49 -5.54 -11.28 -1.48
CA ALA A 49 -4.80 -10.07 -1.88
C ALA A 49 -3.52 -10.44 -2.65
N LEU A 50 -2.78 -11.44 -2.18
CA LEU A 50 -1.57 -11.94 -2.82
C LEU A 50 -1.86 -12.60 -4.17
N ARG A 51 -2.93 -13.39 -4.28
CA ARG A 51 -3.34 -14.02 -5.54
C ARG A 51 -3.72 -12.97 -6.59
N LEU A 52 -4.47 -11.94 -6.21
CA LEU A 52 -4.80 -10.81 -7.07
C LEU A 52 -3.54 -10.07 -7.52
N ALA A 53 -2.65 -9.73 -6.58
CA ALA A 53 -1.45 -8.98 -6.90
C ALA A 53 -0.52 -9.74 -7.87
N ARG A 54 -0.33 -11.05 -7.66
CA ARG A 54 0.52 -11.89 -8.53
C ARG A 54 -0.03 -12.02 -9.95
N SER A 55 -1.35 -12.03 -10.11
CA SER A 55 -1.99 -12.21 -11.41
C SER A 55 -2.18 -10.90 -12.17
N SER A 56 -2.19 -9.76 -11.47
CA SER A 56 -2.64 -8.49 -12.03
C SER A 56 -1.57 -7.41 -12.11
N PHE A 57 -0.52 -7.48 -11.28
CA PHE A 57 0.45 -6.40 -11.14
C PHE A 57 1.86 -6.81 -11.56
N GLU A 58 2.66 -5.82 -11.94
CA GLU A 58 4.07 -6.01 -12.29
C GLU A 58 4.89 -6.51 -11.08
N PRO A 59 6.00 -7.24 -11.28
CA PRO A 59 6.85 -7.73 -10.19
C PRO A 59 7.43 -6.65 -9.26
N ILE A 60 7.51 -5.41 -9.74
CA ILE A 60 8.02 -4.24 -8.99
C ILE A 60 6.90 -3.38 -8.37
N ASP A 61 5.64 -3.77 -8.55
CA ASP A 61 4.49 -3.03 -8.01
C ASP A 61 4.47 -3.13 -6.48
N PRO A 62 4.40 -2.01 -5.75
CA PRO A 62 4.44 -2.01 -4.28
C PRO A 62 3.32 -2.83 -3.64
N ARG A 63 2.18 -2.98 -4.33
CA ARG A 63 1.03 -3.76 -3.84
C ARG A 63 1.34 -5.25 -3.76
N LEU A 64 2.19 -5.75 -4.67
CA LEU A 64 2.71 -7.12 -4.58
C LEU A 64 3.62 -7.28 -3.35
N GLY A 65 4.52 -6.32 -3.12
CA GLY A 65 5.40 -6.32 -1.95
C GLY A 65 4.61 -6.36 -0.64
N THR A 66 3.60 -5.50 -0.51
CA THR A 66 2.71 -5.50 0.65
C THR A 66 1.91 -6.78 0.80
N ALA A 67 1.35 -7.32 -0.29
CA ALA A 67 0.58 -8.56 -0.20
C ALA A 67 1.43 -9.77 0.21
N LEU A 68 2.68 -9.84 -0.24
CA LEU A 68 3.65 -10.87 0.18
C LEU A 68 3.91 -10.79 1.69
N ALA A 69 4.24 -9.60 2.19
CA ALA A 69 4.53 -9.38 3.61
C ALA A 69 3.31 -9.65 4.48
N ASN A 70 2.16 -9.10 4.13
CA ASN A 70 0.92 -9.26 4.90
C ASN A 70 0.50 -10.72 4.97
N TYR A 71 0.60 -11.48 3.87
CA TYR A 71 0.30 -12.90 3.91
C TYR A 71 1.24 -13.67 4.85
N GLY A 72 2.54 -13.38 4.83
CA GLY A 72 3.51 -13.99 5.75
C GLY A 72 3.23 -13.65 7.21
N ILE A 73 2.88 -12.39 7.50
CA ILE A 73 2.52 -11.92 8.84
C ILE A 73 1.24 -12.62 9.32
N CYS A 74 0.18 -12.65 8.50
CA CYS A 74 -1.07 -13.31 8.87
C CYS A 74 -0.92 -14.82 9.04
N LEU A 75 -0.07 -15.48 8.24
CA LEU A 75 0.28 -16.90 8.46
C LEU A 75 0.93 -17.10 9.84
N SER A 76 1.91 -16.25 10.18
CA SER A 76 2.60 -16.31 11.47
C SER A 76 1.65 -16.07 12.65
N LEU A 77 0.76 -15.09 12.54
CA LEU A 77 -0.29 -14.80 13.53
C LEU A 77 -1.29 -15.98 13.67
N ALA A 78 -1.59 -16.67 12.58
CA ALA A 78 -2.42 -17.88 12.58
C ALA A 78 -1.67 -19.15 13.04
N GLY A 79 -0.38 -19.04 13.40
CA GLY A 79 0.43 -20.12 13.97
C GLY A 79 1.41 -20.80 13.01
N ASP A 80 1.37 -20.51 11.71
CA ASP A 80 2.34 -21.03 10.73
C ASP A 80 3.43 -20.00 10.42
N LYS A 81 4.56 -20.11 11.12
CA LYS A 81 5.67 -19.15 11.00
C LYS A 81 6.66 -19.52 9.88
N ASN A 82 6.54 -20.69 9.28
CA ASN A 82 7.60 -21.23 8.40
C ASN A 82 7.80 -20.41 7.12
N ALA A 83 6.72 -19.84 6.60
CA ALA A 83 6.75 -19.08 5.35
C ALA A 83 7.17 -17.60 5.53
N LEU A 84 7.14 -17.08 6.77
CA LEU A 84 7.35 -15.65 7.03
C LEU A 84 8.71 -15.15 6.50
N PRO A 85 9.87 -15.78 6.79
CA PRO A 85 11.16 -15.27 6.33
C PRO A 85 11.24 -15.13 4.80
N SER A 86 10.82 -16.16 4.06
CA SER A 86 10.87 -16.14 2.59
C SER A 86 9.90 -15.12 1.98
N LEU A 87 8.73 -14.92 2.60
CA LEU A 87 7.75 -13.95 2.12
C LEU A 87 8.19 -12.51 2.39
N VAL A 88 8.78 -12.24 3.56
CA VAL A 88 9.32 -10.92 3.92
C VAL A 88 10.52 -10.57 3.03
N GLU A 89 11.41 -11.51 2.76
CA GLU A 89 12.54 -11.32 1.85
C GLU A 89 12.07 -10.90 0.44
N LYS A 90 11.12 -11.65 -0.13
CA LYS A 90 10.53 -11.31 -1.45
C LYS A 90 9.79 -9.97 -1.43
N ALA A 91 9.08 -9.66 -0.35
CA ALA A 91 8.44 -8.36 -0.18
C ALA A 91 9.47 -7.23 -0.19
N LEU A 92 10.58 -7.40 0.53
CA LEU A 92 11.67 -6.44 0.59
C LEU A 92 12.33 -6.25 -0.78
N GLU A 93 12.55 -7.32 -1.52
CA GLU A 93 13.04 -7.27 -2.91
C GLU A 93 12.11 -6.48 -3.82
N THR A 94 10.80 -6.76 -3.77
CA THR A 94 9.80 -6.00 -4.53
C THR A 94 9.86 -4.51 -4.19
N TRP A 95 9.87 -4.15 -2.90
CA TRP A 95 9.94 -2.75 -2.45
C TRP A 95 11.25 -2.06 -2.79
N ARG A 96 12.39 -2.77 -2.81
CA ARG A 96 13.68 -2.27 -3.32
C ARG A 96 13.61 -1.98 -4.82
N GLY A 97 12.88 -2.81 -5.57
CA GLY A 97 12.65 -2.68 -7.00
C GLY A 97 11.58 -1.66 -7.41
N THR A 98 10.85 -1.05 -6.47
CA THR A 98 9.68 -0.20 -6.75
C THR A 98 9.98 1.18 -7.36
N LEU A 99 11.21 1.71 -7.27
CA LEU A 99 11.52 3.07 -7.73
C LEU A 99 11.18 3.35 -9.21
N PRO A 100 11.40 2.44 -10.18
CA PRO A 100 10.94 2.61 -11.56
C PRO A 100 9.42 2.62 -11.71
N TRP A 101 8.67 1.96 -10.83
CA TRP A 101 7.22 2.07 -10.80
C TRP A 101 6.80 3.47 -10.32
N ILE A 102 7.44 3.99 -9.27
CA ILE A 102 7.18 5.32 -8.71
C ILE A 102 7.53 6.44 -9.72
N SER A 103 8.60 6.28 -10.50
CA SER A 103 9.01 7.30 -11.48
C SER A 103 7.95 7.54 -12.56
N ARG A 104 7.14 6.52 -12.88
CA ARG A 104 6.05 6.57 -13.86
C ARG A 104 4.76 7.18 -13.32
N MET A 105 4.61 7.31 -12.00
CA MET A 105 3.39 7.84 -11.39
C MET A 105 3.09 9.28 -11.83
N GLU A 106 1.80 9.58 -11.94
CA GLU A 106 1.32 10.94 -12.16
C GLU A 106 0.98 11.64 -10.85
N ALA A 107 1.50 12.86 -10.69
CA ALA A 107 1.17 13.69 -9.53
C ALA A 107 -0.31 14.09 -9.59
N PRO A 108 -1.08 13.93 -8.49
CA PRO A 108 -2.50 14.23 -8.50
C PRO A 108 -2.73 15.71 -8.77
N ARG A 109 -3.74 16.03 -9.57
CA ARG A 109 -4.19 17.41 -9.79
C ARG A 109 -5.11 17.81 -8.66
N VAL A 110 -4.60 18.54 -7.67
CA VAL A 110 -5.42 18.98 -6.53
C VAL A 110 -6.17 20.24 -6.93
N ALA A 111 -7.50 20.19 -6.97
CA ALA A 111 -8.32 21.37 -7.24
C ALA A 111 -8.10 22.41 -6.12
N ARG A 112 -7.51 23.56 -6.45
CA ARG A 112 -7.40 24.71 -5.55
C ARG A 112 -8.39 25.80 -5.95
N SER A 113 -8.97 26.45 -4.95
CA SER A 113 -10.10 27.38 -5.05
C SER A 113 -9.83 28.70 -5.79
N SER A 114 -8.73 28.85 -6.55
CA SER A 114 -8.50 30.04 -7.38
C SER A 114 -7.72 29.76 -8.67
N MET A 115 -8.11 30.44 -9.75
CA MET A 115 -7.40 30.43 -11.05
C MET A 115 -5.93 30.89 -10.93
N PHE A 116 -5.61 31.71 -9.94
CA PHE A 116 -4.24 32.12 -9.64
C PHE A 116 -3.39 30.91 -9.21
N HIS A 117 -3.90 30.05 -8.32
CA HIS A 117 -3.18 28.84 -7.91
C HIS A 117 -3.05 27.81 -9.03
N LEU A 118 -4.06 27.70 -9.90
CA LEU A 118 -3.97 26.86 -11.10
C LEU A 118 -2.88 27.35 -12.06
N ARG A 119 -2.75 28.67 -12.26
CA ARG A 119 -1.68 29.26 -13.08
C ARG A 119 -0.30 29.09 -12.46
N MET A 120 -0.16 29.28 -11.14
CA MET A 120 1.10 29.07 -10.43
C MET A 120 1.53 27.60 -10.43
N GLU A 121 0.58 26.66 -10.34
CA GLU A 121 0.86 25.23 -10.45
C GLU A 121 1.31 24.84 -11.87
N ALA A 122 0.68 25.41 -12.89
CA ALA A 122 1.13 25.23 -14.28
C ALA A 122 2.55 25.77 -14.49
N LEU A 123 2.88 26.93 -13.90
CA LEU A 123 4.19 27.57 -14.02
C LEU A 123 5.31 26.83 -13.26
N HIS A 124 4.98 26.16 -12.14
CA HIS A 124 5.94 25.45 -11.28
C HIS A 124 5.73 23.94 -11.24
N ARG A 125 5.23 23.36 -12.35
CA ARG A 125 4.84 21.95 -12.46
C ARG A 125 5.96 20.99 -12.07
N ASP A 126 7.19 21.30 -12.46
CA ASP A 126 8.36 20.46 -12.15
C ASP A 126 8.70 20.45 -10.66
N THR A 127 8.58 21.60 -9.98
CA THR A 127 8.77 21.70 -8.53
C THR A 127 7.67 20.96 -7.77
N TYR A 128 6.44 20.98 -8.27
CA TYR A 128 5.34 20.23 -7.68
C TYR A 128 5.54 18.72 -7.86
N ARG A 129 5.90 18.28 -9.07
CA ARG A 129 6.23 16.88 -9.37
C ARG A 129 7.40 16.39 -8.53
N SER A 130 8.45 17.20 -8.33
CA SER A 130 9.62 16.79 -7.54
C SER A 130 9.29 16.61 -6.05
N ARG A 131 8.40 17.43 -5.49
CA ARG A 131 7.90 17.26 -4.12
C ARG A 131 7.09 15.98 -3.95
N TRP A 132 6.22 15.66 -4.90
CA TRP A 132 5.51 14.38 -4.89
C TRP A 132 6.43 13.19 -5.01
N GLN A 133 7.38 13.24 -5.95
CA GLN A 133 8.40 12.21 -6.09
C GLN A 133 9.19 11.99 -4.80
N LYS A 134 9.60 13.06 -4.11
CA LYS A 134 10.24 12.95 -2.80
C LYS A 134 9.35 12.21 -1.80
N ARG A 135 8.08 12.60 -1.68
CA ARG A 135 7.12 11.96 -0.76
C ARG A 135 6.90 10.48 -1.07
N TRP A 136 6.73 10.13 -2.35
CA TRP A 136 6.55 8.74 -2.77
C TRP A 136 7.79 7.88 -2.49
N ASN A 137 8.98 8.42 -2.75
CA ASN A 137 10.24 7.75 -2.42
C ASN A 137 10.42 7.58 -0.90
N GLU A 138 10.00 8.55 -0.10
CA GLU A 138 10.01 8.43 1.37
C GLU A 138 9.08 7.32 1.86
N MET A 139 7.90 7.15 1.25
CA MET A 139 6.98 6.04 1.57
C MET A 139 7.58 4.68 1.21
N ALA A 140 8.21 4.56 0.05
CA ALA A 140 8.90 3.32 -0.33
C ALA A 140 10.07 3.00 0.60
N ALA A 141 10.88 4.01 0.95
CA ALA A 141 11.97 3.85 1.90
C ALA A 141 11.46 3.43 3.29
N ASP A 142 10.28 3.90 3.69
CA ASP A 142 9.64 3.48 4.93
C ASP A 142 9.22 2.01 4.92
N ALA A 143 8.52 1.58 3.88
CA ALA A 143 8.17 0.17 3.71
C ALA A 143 9.41 -0.73 3.70
N GLN A 144 10.49 -0.32 3.02
CA GLN A 144 11.77 -1.04 3.04
C GLN A 144 12.37 -1.15 4.44
N ARG A 145 12.37 -0.07 5.24
CA ARG A 145 12.88 -0.11 6.62
C ARG A 145 12.09 -1.07 7.49
N ARG A 146 10.75 -1.00 7.41
CA ARG A 146 9.84 -1.87 8.18
C ARG A 146 10.06 -3.35 7.85
N LEU A 147 10.19 -3.66 6.55
CA LEU A 147 10.46 -5.02 6.08
C LEU A 147 11.87 -5.51 6.41
N ALA A 148 12.88 -4.64 6.35
CA ALA A 148 14.24 -4.99 6.76
C ALA A 148 14.29 -5.31 8.26
N ALA A 149 13.69 -4.47 9.10
CA ALA A 149 13.61 -4.71 10.55
C ALA A 149 12.84 -6.00 10.89
N LEU A 150 11.76 -6.28 10.16
CA LEU A 150 11.03 -7.55 10.30
C LEU A 150 11.89 -8.74 9.86
N SER A 151 12.61 -8.62 8.74
CA SER A 151 13.52 -9.65 8.21
C SER A 151 14.65 -9.98 9.18
N GLU A 152 15.13 -9.00 9.93
CA GLU A 152 16.17 -9.18 10.96
C GLU A 152 15.61 -9.82 12.23
N ASN A 153 14.34 -9.56 12.57
CA ASN A 153 13.68 -10.00 13.80
C ASN A 153 12.53 -11.00 13.55
N ASN A 154 12.71 -11.93 12.61
CA ASN A 154 11.68 -12.85 12.10
C ASN A 154 10.94 -13.71 13.16
N GLU A 155 11.39 -13.75 14.41
CA GLU A 155 10.80 -14.58 15.47
C GLU A 155 9.60 -13.91 16.16
N ILE A 156 9.51 -12.57 16.14
CA ILE A 156 8.52 -11.81 16.89
C ILE A 156 7.58 -11.09 15.92
N VAL A 157 6.48 -11.75 15.58
CA VAL A 157 5.32 -11.08 14.97
C VAL A 157 4.38 -10.67 16.08
N VAL A 158 4.18 -9.37 16.23
CA VAL A 158 3.25 -8.77 17.20
C VAL A 158 1.89 -8.56 16.53
N ALA A 159 0.82 -8.60 17.33
CA ALA A 159 -0.51 -8.22 16.87
C ALA A 159 -0.47 -6.80 16.27
N PRO A 160 -1.07 -6.57 15.09
CA PRO A 160 -1.06 -5.25 14.46
C PRO A 160 -1.86 -4.22 15.25
N ASP A 161 -1.38 -2.98 15.25
CA ASP A 161 -2.01 -1.83 15.90
C ASP A 161 -3.23 -1.33 15.10
N ASP A 162 -4.29 -0.91 15.80
CA ASP A 162 -5.50 -0.35 15.18
C ASP A 162 -5.24 1.00 14.48
N ALA A 163 -4.15 1.69 14.85
CA ALA A 163 -3.66 2.89 14.21
C ALA A 163 -3.38 2.73 12.71
N ILE A 164 -3.10 1.51 12.23
CA ILE A 164 -2.89 1.20 10.81
C ILE A 164 -4.15 1.55 10.01
N LEU A 165 -5.31 0.99 10.42
CA LEU A 165 -6.59 1.25 9.76
C LEU A 165 -7.03 2.69 9.95
N ALA A 166 -6.89 3.23 11.16
CA ALA A 166 -7.27 4.61 11.43
C ALA A 166 -6.50 5.60 10.54
N THR A 167 -5.21 5.34 10.32
CA THR A 167 -4.37 6.14 9.43
C THR A 167 -4.80 5.98 7.98
N TRP A 168 -5.01 4.76 7.50
CA TRP A 168 -5.48 4.53 6.14
C TRP A 168 -6.83 5.21 5.87
N GLN A 169 -7.82 5.03 6.74
CA GLN A 169 -9.15 5.63 6.59
C GLN A 169 -9.11 7.16 6.62
N ARG A 170 -8.20 7.75 7.40
CA ARG A 170 -8.03 9.21 7.46
C ARG A 170 -7.32 9.77 6.24
N GLU A 171 -6.27 9.10 5.76
CA GLU A 171 -5.36 9.60 4.73
C GLU A 171 -5.74 9.14 3.31
N ARG A 172 -6.61 8.14 3.17
CA ARG A 172 -7.04 7.58 1.88
C ARG A 172 -7.57 8.69 0.96
N PRO A 173 -6.97 8.88 -0.23
CA PRO A 173 -7.49 9.84 -1.19
C PRO A 173 -8.89 9.46 -1.69
N ALA A 174 -9.81 10.43 -1.70
CA ALA A 174 -11.14 10.25 -2.27
C ALA A 174 -11.11 9.98 -3.79
N MET A 175 -10.11 10.54 -4.49
CA MET A 175 -9.92 10.30 -5.92
C MET A 175 -9.08 9.06 -6.19
N LEU A 176 -9.47 8.30 -7.21
CA LEU A 176 -8.64 7.25 -7.78
C LEU A 176 -7.47 7.90 -8.54
N ASN A 177 -6.24 7.62 -8.09
CA ASN A 177 -5.00 8.05 -8.71
C ASN A 177 -3.83 7.16 -8.27
N ASP A 178 -2.66 7.32 -8.87
CA ASP A 178 -1.47 6.52 -8.53
C ASP A 178 -1.03 6.71 -7.08
N THR A 179 -1.20 7.91 -6.52
CA THR A 179 -0.85 8.19 -5.13
C THR A 179 -1.69 7.33 -4.18
N ARG A 180 -2.99 7.14 -4.45
CA ARG A 180 -3.83 6.22 -3.68
C ARG A 180 -3.34 4.78 -3.77
N LYS A 181 -2.90 4.30 -4.94
CA LYS A 181 -2.32 2.94 -5.08
C LYS A 181 -1.09 2.76 -4.18
N LEU A 182 -0.16 3.72 -4.22
CA LEU A 182 1.05 3.68 -3.39
C LEU A 182 0.74 3.84 -1.90
N MET A 183 -0.20 4.74 -1.55
CA MET A 183 -0.64 4.94 -0.17
C MET A 183 -1.31 3.70 0.39
N ALA A 184 -2.18 3.04 -0.38
CA ALA A 184 -2.77 1.77 0.02
C ALA A 184 -1.68 0.73 0.30
N ALA A 185 -0.72 0.56 -0.62
CA ALA A 185 0.40 -0.36 -0.42
C ALA A 185 1.23 -0.05 0.84
N SER A 186 1.55 1.22 1.08
CA SER A 186 2.41 1.62 2.20
C SER A 186 1.69 1.60 3.56
N LEU A 187 0.44 2.08 3.60
CA LEU A 187 -0.32 2.25 4.84
C LEU A 187 -1.04 0.97 5.27
N LEU A 188 -1.41 0.08 4.34
CA LEU A 188 -1.99 -1.24 4.68
C LEU A 188 -0.92 -2.32 4.93
N LEU A 189 0.37 -1.97 4.88
CA LEU A 189 1.43 -2.90 5.28
C LEU A 189 1.32 -3.19 6.78
N LEU A 190 1.35 -4.48 7.16
CA LEU A 190 1.24 -4.92 8.56
C LEU A 190 2.59 -4.95 9.29
N ALA A 191 3.72 -4.87 8.57
CA ALA A 191 5.04 -4.85 9.19
C ALA A 191 5.15 -3.66 10.16
N PRO A 192 5.60 -3.82 11.40
CA PRO A 192 5.58 -2.75 12.38
C PRO A 192 6.44 -1.55 11.93
N PRO A 193 6.08 -0.31 12.30
CA PRO A 193 6.97 0.84 12.12
C PRO A 193 8.28 0.61 12.88
N VAL A 194 9.39 1.12 12.35
CA VAL A 194 10.67 1.11 13.07
C VAL A 194 10.69 2.33 13.99
N ASP A 195 10.81 2.13 15.30
CA ASP A 195 10.81 3.21 16.30
C ASP A 195 11.78 4.34 15.91
N GLY A 196 11.24 5.56 15.79
CA GLY A 196 11.95 6.72 15.26
C GLY A 196 11.08 7.80 14.59
N ARG A 197 9.75 7.66 14.63
CA ARG A 197 8.78 8.71 14.29
C ARG A 197 7.57 8.67 15.21
#